data_AF-A0A9E1RNJ5-F1
#
_entry.id   AF-A0A9E1RNJ5-F1
#
_cell.length_a   1.000
_cell.length_b   1.000
_cell.length_c   1.000
_cell.angle_alpha   90.00
_cell.angle_beta   90.00
_cell.angle_gamma   90.00
#
_symmetry.space_group_name_H-M   'P 1'
#
loop_
_entity.id
_entity.type
_entity.pdbx_description
1 polymer ?
#
loop_
_entity_poly.entity_id
_entity_poly.type
_entity_poly.pdbx_seq_one_letter_code
_entity_poly.pdbx_strand_id
1 'polypeptide(L)'
;MTEGTQHDAAELRAMGIGHPSMHDDAELVEIVEMLLDLGVELDDMAGNDITFLGAPLMIRPDATIEPGEVFPRAQAEADFRARAAVALGYNIDEDAQLLTPAEVDTVEFFDVMREVVGEDDLLAMMRVMGGSMARLSRTVSVVNGAHASARFESIGTRKLSGISEPVELFQLM
;
A
#
# COMPACT_ATOMS: atom_id res chain seq x y z
N MET A 1 -9.99 -25.76 14.18
CA MET A 1 -11.42 -25.41 14.02
C MET A 1 -11.65 -24.20 14.88
N THR A 2 -11.35 -23.02 14.35
CA THR A 2 -11.62 -21.74 15.01
C THR A 2 -13.08 -21.41 14.76
N GLU A 3 -13.85 -21.19 15.83
CA GLU A 3 -15.22 -20.69 15.77
C GLU A 3 -15.18 -19.34 15.06
N GLY A 4 -15.63 -19.29 13.81
CA GLY A 4 -15.85 -18.04 13.09
C GLY A 4 -16.97 -17.30 13.81
N THR A 5 -16.65 -16.18 14.44
CA THR A 5 -17.65 -15.20 14.83
C THR A 5 -18.29 -14.72 13.54
N GLN A 6 -19.44 -15.30 13.20
CA GLN A 6 -20.15 -14.95 11.97
C GLN A 6 -20.71 -13.53 12.17
N HIS A 7 -19.94 -12.52 11.73
CA HIS A 7 -20.37 -11.13 11.79
C HIS A 7 -21.56 -10.92 10.84
N ASP A 8 -22.65 -10.33 11.33
CA ASP A 8 -23.81 -10.03 10.51
C ASP A 8 -23.59 -8.73 9.72
N ALA A 9 -23.88 -8.75 8.42
CA ALA A 9 -23.72 -7.60 7.53
C ALA A 9 -24.54 -6.38 7.98
N ALA A 10 -25.69 -6.61 8.62
CA ALA A 10 -26.50 -5.52 9.17
C ALA A 10 -25.80 -4.83 10.36
N GLU A 11 -25.11 -5.58 11.20
CA GLU A 11 -24.34 -5.06 12.33
C GLU A 11 -23.11 -4.28 11.84
N LEU A 12 -22.36 -4.84 10.88
CA LEU A 12 -21.21 -4.18 10.26
C LEU A 12 -21.60 -2.83 9.63
N ARG A 13 -22.70 -2.79 8.88
CA ARG A 13 -23.21 -1.53 8.30
C ARG A 13 -23.69 -0.55 9.36
N ALA A 14 -24.29 -1.03 10.45
CA ALA A 14 -24.68 -0.17 11.57
C ALA A 14 -23.47 0.46 12.28
N MET A 15 -22.32 -0.23 12.26
CA MET A 15 -21.02 0.29 12.73
C MET A 15 -20.36 1.24 11.72
N GLY A 16 -20.96 1.45 10.55
CA GLY A 16 -20.40 2.29 9.49
C GLY A 16 -19.35 1.57 8.63
N ILE A 17 -19.25 0.24 8.74
CA ILE A 17 -18.34 -0.59 7.96
C ILE A 17 -19.07 -1.04 6.69
N GLY A 18 -18.62 -0.54 5.54
CA GLY A 18 -19.16 -0.89 4.23
C GLY A 18 -18.65 0.02 3.13
N HIS A 19 -18.86 -0.37 1.88
CA HIS A 19 -18.45 0.43 0.72
C HIS A 19 -19.56 0.47 -0.34
N PRO A 20 -19.83 1.62 -1.00
CA PRO A 20 -20.88 1.75 -2.01
C PRO A 20 -20.73 0.84 -3.23
N SER A 21 -19.53 0.31 -3.49
CA SER A 21 -19.29 -0.63 -4.58
C SER A 21 -19.61 -2.08 -4.22
N MET A 22 -19.87 -2.42 -2.95
CA MET A 22 -20.21 -3.79 -2.55
C MET A 22 -21.64 -4.11 -2.96
N HIS A 23 -21.81 -5.26 -3.61
CA HIS A 23 -23.07 -5.63 -4.26
C HIS A 23 -23.97 -6.46 -3.37
N ASP A 24 -23.39 -7.20 -2.42
CA ASP A 24 -24.15 -8.02 -1.49
C ASP A 24 -23.52 -8.10 -0.08
N ASP A 25 -24.30 -8.67 0.83
CA ASP A 25 -23.98 -8.82 2.25
C ASP A 25 -22.89 -9.87 2.49
N ALA A 26 -22.77 -10.85 1.59
CA ALA A 26 -21.77 -11.91 1.70
C ALA A 26 -20.37 -11.37 1.35
N GLU A 27 -20.26 -10.56 0.30
CA GLU A 27 -19.04 -9.86 -0.10
C GLU A 27 -18.52 -8.95 1.02
N LEU A 28 -19.42 -8.23 1.71
CA LEU A 28 -19.05 -7.40 2.87
C LEU A 28 -18.45 -8.25 4.00
N VAL A 29 -19.10 -9.36 4.35
CA VAL A 29 -18.62 -10.25 5.42
C VAL A 29 -17.29 -10.89 5.04
N GLU A 30 -17.13 -11.37 3.81
CA GLU A 30 -15.89 -11.98 3.32
C GLU A 30 -14.71 -11.00 3.38
N ILE A 31 -14.92 -9.75 2.99
CA ILE A 31 -13.89 -8.71 3.04
C ILE A 31 -13.54 -8.35 4.49
N VAL A 32 -14.53 -8.25 5.37
CA VAL A 32 -14.30 -7.95 6.79
C VAL A 32 -13.55 -9.10 7.47
N GLU A 33 -13.94 -10.35 7.22
CA GLU A 33 -13.22 -11.53 7.73
C GLU A 33 -11.77 -11.55 7.24
N MET A 34 -11.54 -11.28 5.95
CA MET A 34 -10.19 -11.16 5.40
C MET A 34 -9.38 -10.04 6.08
N LEU A 35 -9.98 -8.88 6.36
CA LEU A 35 -9.28 -7.77 7.03
C LEU A 35 -8.98 -8.09 8.50
N LEU A 36 -9.88 -8.78 9.20
CA LEU A 36 -9.64 -9.28 10.56
C LEU A 36 -8.49 -10.30 10.58
N ASP A 37 -8.46 -11.22 9.61
CA ASP A 37 -7.37 -12.19 9.47
C ASP A 37 -6.02 -11.51 9.18
N LEU A 38 -6.04 -10.36 8.52
CA LEU A 38 -4.87 -9.50 8.29
C LEU A 38 -4.51 -8.63 9.51
N GLY A 39 -5.28 -8.71 10.60
CA GLY A 39 -5.03 -8.00 11.85
C GLY A 39 -5.57 -6.57 11.91
N VAL A 40 -6.49 -6.19 11.01
CA VAL A 40 -7.17 -4.88 11.06
C VAL A 40 -8.32 -4.96 12.05
N GLU A 41 -8.39 -4.03 13.00
CA GLU A 41 -9.45 -3.97 14.00
C GLU A 41 -10.76 -3.41 13.40
N LEU A 42 -11.91 -3.84 13.92
CA LEU A 42 -13.22 -3.36 13.44
C LEU A 42 -13.38 -1.84 13.59
N ASP A 43 -12.81 -1.25 14.64
CA ASP A 43 -12.84 0.19 14.88
C ASP A 43 -12.07 0.97 13.80
N ASP A 44 -10.99 0.40 13.25
CA ASP A 44 -10.23 1.01 12.16
C ASP A 44 -10.96 0.92 10.82
N MET A 45 -11.77 -0.13 10.64
CA MET A 45 -12.66 -0.26 9.48
C MET A 45 -13.82 0.74 9.54
N ALA A 46 -14.28 1.07 10.75
CA ALA A 46 -15.37 2.01 10.97
C ALA A 46 -14.93 3.45 10.66
N GLY A 47 -15.36 3.96 9.50
CA GLY A 47 -15.07 5.34 9.08
C GLY A 47 -13.90 5.49 8.09
N ASN A 48 -13.27 4.38 7.69
CA ASN A 48 -12.28 4.34 6.61
C ASN A 48 -12.81 3.55 5.40
N ASP A 49 -12.22 3.79 4.23
CA ASP A 49 -12.52 3.00 3.05
C ASP A 49 -11.83 1.62 3.16
N ILE A 50 -12.64 0.60 3.47
CA ILE A 50 -12.20 -0.78 3.68
C ILE A 50 -11.45 -1.39 2.47
N THR A 51 -11.66 -0.86 1.26
CA THR A 51 -10.92 -1.32 0.07
C THR A 51 -9.44 -0.91 0.09
N PHE A 52 -9.08 0.12 0.88
CA PHE A 52 -7.71 0.60 1.02
C PHE A 52 -6.96 0.05 2.23
N LEU A 53 -7.64 -0.65 3.15
CA LEU A 53 -7.02 -1.19 4.37
C LEU A 53 -6.24 -2.48 4.10
N GLY A 54 -6.73 -3.34 3.21
CA GLY A 54 -6.10 -4.64 2.95
C GLY A 54 -4.90 -4.59 1.99
N ALA A 55 -4.91 -3.67 1.03
CA ALA A 55 -3.87 -3.60 -0.01
C ALA A 55 -2.45 -3.40 0.55
N PRO A 56 -2.18 -2.48 1.51
CA PRO A 56 -0.86 -2.34 2.11
C PRO A 56 -0.38 -3.62 2.81
N LEU A 57 -1.27 -4.31 3.53
CA LEU A 57 -0.96 -5.53 4.27
C LEU A 57 -0.67 -6.72 3.36
N MET A 58 -1.34 -6.80 2.19
CA MET A 58 -1.04 -7.83 1.19
C MET A 58 0.28 -7.59 0.44
N ILE A 59 0.69 -6.32 0.26
CA ILE A 59 1.94 -5.97 -0.42
C ILE A 59 3.14 -6.14 0.52
N ARG A 60 2.96 -5.88 1.82
CA ARG A 60 4.00 -5.94 2.86
C ARG A 60 3.57 -6.85 4.03
N PRO A 61 3.30 -8.15 3.78
CA PRO A 61 2.75 -9.06 4.80
C PRO A 61 3.73 -9.40 5.93
N ASP A 62 5.01 -9.11 5.74
CA ASP A 62 6.10 -9.32 6.70
C ASP A 62 6.48 -8.06 7.48
N ALA A 63 5.73 -6.96 7.32
CA ALA A 63 5.92 -5.73 8.08
C ALA A 63 5.59 -5.95 9.56
N THR A 64 6.62 -6.06 10.39
CA THR A 64 6.49 -6.43 11.81
C THR A 64 7.39 -5.62 12.74
N ILE A 65 8.25 -4.77 12.19
CA ILE A 65 9.30 -4.08 12.95
C ILE A 65 8.88 -2.64 13.22
N GLU A 66 8.90 -2.24 14.48
CA GLU A 66 8.59 -0.87 14.88
C GLU A 66 9.72 0.09 14.47
N PRO A 67 9.45 1.17 13.72
CA PRO A 67 10.49 2.13 13.31
C PRO A 67 11.32 2.68 14.49
N GLY A 68 10.69 2.86 15.65
CA GLY A 68 11.37 3.34 16.87
C GLY A 68 12.41 2.38 17.44
N GLU A 69 12.32 1.08 17.15
CA GLU A 69 13.32 0.08 17.53
C GLU A 69 14.58 0.19 16.68
N VAL A 70 14.43 0.56 15.41
CA VAL A 70 15.53 0.67 14.44
C VAL A 70 16.15 2.08 14.44
N PHE A 71 15.31 3.11 14.58
CA PHE A 71 15.69 4.53 14.50
C PHE A 71 15.29 5.27 15.79
N PRO A 72 16.07 5.15 16.89
CA PRO A 72 15.73 5.82 18.14
C PRO A 72 15.67 7.35 18.00
N ARG A 73 14.53 7.96 18.34
CA ARG A 73 14.26 9.41 18.16
C ARG A 73 15.32 10.33 18.76
N ALA A 74 15.90 9.96 19.90
CA ALA A 74 16.94 10.75 20.56
C ALA A 74 18.20 10.95 19.68
N GLN A 75 18.34 10.16 18.63
CA GLN A 75 19.50 10.16 17.74
C GLN A 75 19.13 10.34 16.26
N ALA A 76 17.84 10.39 15.89
CA ALA A 76 17.39 10.31 14.50
C ALA A 76 17.93 11.43 13.57
N GLU A 77 18.14 12.66 14.08
CA GLU A 77 18.72 13.74 13.25
C GLU A 77 20.22 13.56 13.00
N ALA A 78 20.93 12.90 13.91
CA ALA A 78 22.37 12.63 13.80
C ALA A 78 22.67 11.24 13.20
N ASP A 79 21.73 10.30 13.28
CA ASP A 79 21.87 8.95 12.77
C ASP A 79 21.70 8.93 11.24
N PHE A 80 22.74 8.48 10.56
CA PHE A 80 22.74 8.33 9.12
C PHE A 80 21.59 7.42 8.66
N ARG A 81 21.31 6.34 9.40
CA ARG A 81 20.30 5.34 9.04
C ARG A 81 18.90 5.92 9.00
N ALA A 82 18.54 6.75 9.99
CA ALA A 82 17.26 7.46 10.00
C ALA A 82 17.15 8.43 8.81
N ARG A 83 18.22 9.18 8.51
CA ARG A 83 18.25 10.08 7.34
C ARG A 83 18.17 9.33 6.01
N ALA A 84 18.79 8.15 5.92
CA ALA A 84 18.73 7.27 4.76
C ALA A 84 17.32 6.72 4.56
N ALA A 85 16.67 6.23 5.62
CA ALA A 85 15.27 5.77 5.60
C ALA A 85 14.32 6.86 5.08
N VAL A 86 14.43 8.08 5.62
CA VAL A 86 13.64 9.24 5.15
C VAL A 86 13.95 9.60 3.70
N ALA A 87 15.22 9.54 3.29
CA ALA A 87 15.62 9.82 1.90
C ALA A 87 15.05 8.80 0.90
N LEU A 88 14.90 7.54 1.30
CA LEU A 88 14.25 6.49 0.52
C LEU A 88 12.72 6.62 0.53
N GLY A 89 12.16 7.40 1.47
CA GLY A 89 10.74 7.70 1.57
C GLY A 89 9.99 6.85 2.60
N TYR A 90 10.69 6.20 3.53
CA TYR A 90 10.06 5.51 4.65
C TYR A 90 9.48 6.53 5.63
N ASN A 91 8.30 6.23 6.17
CA ASN A 91 7.79 6.97 7.31
C ASN A 91 8.37 6.36 8.60
N ILE A 92 8.88 7.20 9.50
CA ILE A 92 9.56 6.76 10.74
C ILE A 92 9.06 7.53 11.98
N ASP A 93 7.91 8.22 11.86
CA ASP A 93 7.23 8.92 12.95
C ASP A 93 6.36 7.99 13.81
N GLU A 94 5.61 8.54 14.78
CA GLU A 94 4.75 7.74 15.69
C GLU A 94 3.56 7.09 14.98
N ASP A 95 3.17 7.64 13.82
CA ASP A 95 2.08 7.13 12.99
C ASP A 95 2.64 6.32 11.80
N ALA A 96 3.92 5.93 11.88
CA ALA A 96 4.58 5.19 10.82
C ALA A 96 4.09 3.75 10.78
N GLN A 97 3.97 3.23 9.56
CA GLN A 97 3.73 1.81 9.35
C GLN A 97 4.92 1.00 9.84
N LEU A 98 4.65 -0.23 10.30
CA LEU A 98 5.68 -1.23 10.58
C LEU A 98 6.58 -1.41 9.35
N LEU A 99 7.87 -1.65 9.62
CA LEU A 99 8.89 -1.92 8.60
C LEU A 99 8.99 -3.42 8.35
N THR A 100 9.34 -3.78 7.12
CA THR A 100 9.74 -5.15 6.77
C THR A 100 11.22 -5.36 7.07
N PRO A 101 11.67 -6.60 7.29
CA PRO A 101 13.10 -6.90 7.43
C PRO A 101 13.94 -6.40 6.25
N ALA A 102 13.41 -6.51 5.02
CA ALA A 102 14.11 -6.08 3.82
C ALA A 102 14.33 -4.56 3.76
N GLU A 103 13.40 -3.77 4.30
CA GLU A 103 13.56 -2.31 4.39
C GLU A 103 14.65 -1.93 5.41
N VAL A 104 14.72 -2.65 6.52
CA VAL A 104 15.79 -2.48 7.53
C VAL A 104 17.14 -2.86 6.91
N ASP A 105 17.25 -4.03 6.27
CA ASP A 105 18.46 -4.50 5.59
C ASP A 105 18.93 -3.50 4.52
N THR A 106 17.99 -2.87 3.80
CA THR A 106 18.30 -1.85 2.79
C THR A 106 18.98 -0.64 3.42
N VAL A 107 18.50 -0.18 4.57
CA VAL A 107 19.09 0.95 5.29
C VAL A 107 20.46 0.58 5.88
N GLU A 108 20.61 -0.62 6.44
CA GLU A 108 21.89 -1.12 6.94
C GLU A 108 22.95 -1.22 5.85
N PHE A 109 22.56 -1.69 4.66
CA PHE A 109 23.46 -1.73 3.50
C PHE A 109 24.02 -0.34 3.16
N PHE A 110 23.18 0.69 3.18
CA PHE A 110 23.63 2.05 2.90
C PHE A 110 24.46 2.65 4.04
N ASP A 111 24.21 2.26 5.29
CA ASP A 111 25.06 2.68 6.42
C ASP A 111 26.50 2.17 6.27
N VAL A 112 26.68 0.94 5.79
CA VAL A 112 28.02 0.40 5.48
C VAL A 112 28.65 1.15 4.30
N MET A 113 27.87 1.45 3.26
CA MET A 113 28.38 2.12 2.05
C MET A 113 28.82 3.57 2.30
N ARG A 114 28.35 4.22 3.36
CA ARG A 114 28.67 5.63 3.65
C ARG A 114 30.17 5.86 3.88
N GLU A 115 30.88 4.85 4.39
CA GLU A 115 32.34 4.93 4.61
C GLU A 115 33.13 4.99 3.30
N VAL A 116 32.56 4.44 2.22
CA VAL A 116 33.20 4.37 0.90
C VAL A 116 32.83 5.57 0.03
N VAL A 117 31.54 5.93 0.01
CA VAL A 117 31.00 6.96 -0.90
C VAL A 117 31.02 8.35 -0.26
N GLY A 118 30.92 8.43 1.06
CA GLY A 118 30.65 9.68 1.76
C GLY A 118 29.15 9.86 1.99
N GLU A 119 28.82 10.35 3.18
CA GLU A 119 27.45 10.46 3.67
C GLU A 119 26.57 11.38 2.82
N ASP A 120 27.04 12.58 2.47
CA ASP A 120 26.24 13.58 1.77
C ASP A 120 25.87 13.13 0.35
N ASP A 121 26.83 12.57 -0.38
CA ASP A 121 26.63 12.07 -1.74
C ASP A 121 25.68 10.86 -1.74
N LEU A 122 25.82 9.97 -0.76
CA LEU A 122 24.95 8.80 -0.64
C LEU A 122 23.51 9.21 -0.31
N LEU A 123 23.31 10.18 0.60
CA LEU A 123 21.98 10.73 0.89
C LEU A 123 21.37 11.46 -0.31
N ALA A 124 22.16 12.21 -1.07
CA ALA A 124 21.67 12.87 -2.28
C ALA A 124 21.19 11.83 -3.31
N MET A 125 21.95 10.75 -3.52
CA MET A 125 21.55 9.64 -4.38
C MET A 125 20.25 8.98 -3.90
N MET A 126 20.14 8.69 -2.60
CA MET A 126 18.95 8.06 -2.02
C MET A 126 17.69 8.93 -2.21
N ARG A 127 17.79 10.25 -2.02
CA ARG A 127 16.66 11.17 -2.28
C ARG A 127 16.18 11.12 -3.73
N VAL A 128 17.11 11.01 -4.69
CA VAL A 128 16.76 10.88 -6.11
C VAL A 128 16.06 9.54 -6.38
N MET A 129 16.57 8.44 -5.79
CA MET A 129 15.96 7.12 -5.92
C MET A 129 14.55 7.09 -5.32
N GLY A 130 14.40 7.50 -4.05
CA GLY A 130 13.12 7.55 -3.36
C GLY A 130 12.10 8.44 -4.08
N GLY A 131 12.50 9.65 -4.47
CA GLY A 131 11.64 10.56 -5.22
C GLY A 131 11.21 10.04 -6.60
N SER A 132 12.03 9.21 -7.25
CA SER A 132 11.69 8.58 -8.52
C SER A 132 10.75 7.39 -8.33
N MET A 133 11.01 6.55 -7.31
CA MET A 133 10.14 5.42 -6.97
C MET A 133 8.75 5.89 -6.53
N ALA A 134 8.66 6.96 -5.73
CA ALA A 134 7.39 7.57 -5.34
C ALA A 134 6.56 8.06 -6.54
N ARG A 135 7.23 8.57 -7.59
CA ARG A 135 6.55 8.96 -8.84
C ARG A 135 6.00 7.75 -9.59
N LEU A 136 6.77 6.66 -9.68
CA LEU A 136 6.33 5.42 -10.31
C LEU A 136 5.14 4.80 -9.55
N SER A 137 5.22 4.73 -8.22
CA SER A 137 4.15 4.20 -7.37
C SER A 137 2.83 4.98 -7.54
N ARG A 138 2.90 6.32 -7.60
CA ARG A 138 1.72 7.15 -7.90
C ARG A 138 1.11 6.82 -9.26
N THR A 139 1.92 6.62 -10.29
CA THR A 139 1.41 6.23 -11.61
C THR A 139 0.71 4.87 -11.58
N VAL A 140 1.28 3.87 -10.91
CA VAL A 140 0.66 2.55 -10.75
C VAL A 140 -0.65 2.63 -9.97
N SER A 141 -0.67 3.42 -8.89
CA SER A 141 -1.88 3.62 -8.07
C SER A 141 -3.01 4.28 -8.86
N VAL A 142 -2.70 5.27 -9.71
CA VAL A 142 -3.69 5.90 -10.60
C VAL A 142 -4.21 4.91 -11.64
N VAL A 143 -3.35 4.07 -12.22
CA VAL A 143 -3.77 3.04 -13.18
C VAL A 143 -4.68 2.01 -12.50
N ASN A 144 -4.31 1.51 -11.32
CA ASN A 144 -5.12 0.55 -10.57
C ASN A 144 -6.45 1.15 -10.09
N GLY A 145 -6.45 2.39 -9.59
CA GLY A 145 -7.65 3.10 -9.18
C GLY A 145 -8.58 3.42 -10.36
N ALA A 146 -8.02 3.77 -11.52
CA ALA A 146 -8.79 3.94 -12.75
C ALA A 146 -9.41 2.62 -13.21
N HIS A 147 -8.70 1.49 -13.11
CA HIS A 147 -9.28 0.18 -13.42
C HIS A 147 -10.39 -0.24 -12.45
N ALA A 148 -10.27 0.09 -11.15
CA ALA A 148 -11.27 -0.25 -10.14
C ALA A 148 -12.55 0.62 -10.23
N SER A 149 -12.42 1.88 -10.67
CA SER A 149 -13.54 2.84 -10.76
C SER A 149 -14.20 2.93 -12.14
N ALA A 150 -13.48 2.56 -13.20
CA ALA A 150 -14.00 2.65 -14.56
C ALA A 150 -14.90 1.45 -14.89
N ARG A 151 -16.18 1.72 -15.16
CA ARG A 151 -17.04 0.78 -15.86
C ARG A 151 -16.67 0.81 -17.34
N PHE A 152 -15.92 -0.20 -17.77
CA PHE A 152 -15.66 -0.44 -19.18
C PHE A 152 -16.84 -1.19 -19.79
N GLU A 153 -17.54 -0.56 -20.73
CA GLU A 153 -18.53 -1.25 -21.55
C GLU A 153 -17.89 -1.66 -22.88
N SER A 154 -18.02 -2.94 -23.26
CA SER A 154 -17.60 -3.38 -24.59
C SER A 154 -18.50 -2.73 -25.63
N ILE A 155 -17.91 -1.95 -26.53
CA ILE A 155 -18.61 -1.34 -27.67
C ILE A 155 -18.46 -2.19 -28.94
N GLY A 156 -18.03 -3.44 -28.77
CA GLY A 156 -17.88 -4.44 -29.82
C GLY A 156 -16.55 -4.36 -30.60
N THR A 157 -16.30 -5.41 -31.38
CA THR A 157 -15.08 -5.51 -32.20
C THR A 157 -15.12 -4.55 -33.38
N ARG A 158 -14.08 -3.73 -33.53
CA ARG A 158 -13.92 -2.84 -34.69
C ARG A 158 -12.62 -3.10 -35.42
N LYS A 159 -12.68 -2.95 -36.75
CA LYS A 159 -11.50 -3.02 -37.61
C LYS A 159 -10.83 -1.65 -37.64
N LEU A 160 -9.73 -1.51 -36.91
CA LEU A 160 -8.95 -0.28 -36.85
C LEU A 160 -7.98 -0.21 -38.04
N SER A 161 -7.80 0.99 -38.61
CA SER A 161 -6.86 1.18 -39.70
C SER A 161 -5.43 0.89 -39.23
N GLY A 162 -4.74 0.00 -39.93
CA GLY A 162 -3.36 -0.40 -39.60
C GLY A 162 -3.23 -1.61 -38.66
N ILE A 163 -4.33 -2.20 -38.20
CA ILE A 163 -4.33 -3.43 -37.40
C ILE A 163 -4.95 -4.56 -38.23
N SER A 164 -4.26 -5.70 -38.34
CA SER A 164 -4.65 -6.82 -39.21
C SER A 164 -5.92 -7.54 -38.72
N GLU A 165 -6.18 -7.51 -37.42
CA GLU A 165 -7.30 -8.23 -36.79
C GLU A 165 -8.28 -7.25 -36.12
N PRO A 166 -9.60 -7.55 -36.11
CA PRO A 166 -10.57 -6.76 -35.37
C PRO A 166 -10.22 -6.75 -33.88
N VAL A 167 -10.17 -5.57 -33.28
CA VAL A 167 -9.86 -5.39 -31.85
C VAL A 167 -11.16 -5.07 -31.11
N GLU A 168 -11.37 -5.73 -29.98
CA GLU A 168 -12.47 -5.38 -29.08
C GLU A 168 -12.19 -4.02 -28.44
N LEU A 169 -13.13 -3.09 -28.61
CA LEU A 169 -13.01 -1.75 -28.06
C LEU A 169 -13.89 -1.62 -26.83
N PHE A 170 -13.35 -0.92 -25.83
CA PHE A 170 -14.05 -0.63 -24.59
C PHE A 170 -14.21 0.89 -24.46
N GLN A 171 -15.40 1.32 -24.08
CA GLN A 171 -15.68 2.71 -23.77
C GLN A 171 -15.61 2.91 -22.25
N LEU A 172 -14.94 3.98 -21.85
CA LEU A 172 -14.95 4.49 -20.49
C LEU A 172 -16.31 5.19 -20.24
N MET A 173 -17.06 4.74 -19.25
CA MET A 173 -18.32 5.37 -18.81
C MET A 173 -18.08 6.48 -17.80
#